data_AF-A0A519YH43-F1
#
_entry.id   AF-A0A519YH43-F1
#
_cell.length_a   1.000
_cell.length_b   1.000
_cell.length_c   1.000
_cell.angle_alpha   90.00
_cell.angle_beta   90.00
_cell.angle_gamma   90.00
#
_symmetry.space_group_name_H-M   'P 1'
#
loop_
_entity.id
_entity.type
_entity.pdbx_description
1 polymer ?
#
loop_
_entity_poly.entity_id
_entity_poly.type
_entity_poly.pdbx_seq_one_letter_code
_entity_poly.pdbx_strand_id
1 'polypeptide(L)'
;MTTTARPRPVRLRWILPALLVIVWLAVGGFGGPFAGKLSTVQQNDSTSFLPASAEATEVSALQKDFTDTQFVPAIVVAERTSGITAADTEFLAGTANSFAGSEGFGDEVSPPIPSADGR
;
A
#
# COMPACT_ATOMS: atom_id res chain seq x y z
N MET A 1 -13.98 28.66 -78.41
CA MET A 1 -14.25 28.33 -76.99
C MET A 1 -13.54 27.03 -76.67
N THR A 2 -12.35 27.07 -76.06
CA THR A 2 -11.70 25.89 -75.48
C THR A 2 -11.05 26.30 -74.17
N THR A 3 -11.76 26.07 -73.07
CA THR A 3 -11.25 26.24 -71.72
C THR A 3 -10.37 25.04 -71.37
N THR A 4 -9.08 25.28 -71.15
CA THR A 4 -8.14 24.28 -70.61
C THR A 4 -8.41 24.11 -69.11
N ALA A 5 -9.04 23.01 -68.72
CA ALA A 5 -9.23 22.65 -67.31
C ALA A 5 -7.89 22.20 -66.69
N ARG A 6 -7.34 23.01 -65.79
CA ARG A 6 -6.09 22.72 -65.06
C ARG A 6 -6.31 21.51 -64.12
N PRO A 7 -5.54 20.41 -64.24
CA PRO A 7 -5.69 19.27 -63.36
C PRO A 7 -5.30 19.69 -61.94
N ARG A 8 -6.27 19.78 -61.02
CA ARG A 8 -5.97 19.97 -59.59
C ARG A 8 -5.23 18.71 -59.13
N PRO A 9 -3.98 18.82 -58.62
CA PRO A 9 -3.15 17.65 -58.35
C PRO A 9 -3.84 16.80 -57.29
N VAL A 10 -4.31 15.62 -57.69
CA VAL A 10 -5.01 14.65 -56.83
C VAL A 10 -4.16 14.29 -55.61
N ARG A 11 -2.83 14.36 -55.74
CA ARG A 11 -1.88 14.15 -54.63
C ARG A 11 -2.05 15.15 -53.49
N LEU A 12 -2.32 16.43 -53.79
CA LEU A 12 -2.48 17.45 -52.73
C LEU A 12 -3.72 17.20 -51.87
N ARG A 13 -4.76 16.59 -52.43
CA ARG A 13 -5.98 16.19 -51.71
C ARG A 13 -5.74 15.08 -50.68
N TRP A 14 -4.68 14.29 -50.82
CA TRP A 14 -4.30 13.22 -49.89
C TRP A 14 -3.14 13.62 -48.98
N ILE A 15 -2.19 14.42 -49.48
CA ILE A 15 -1.04 14.91 -48.70
C ILE A 15 -1.50 15.84 -47.57
N LEU A 16 -2.45 16.72 -47.84
CA LEU A 16 -2.95 17.67 -46.84
C LEU A 16 -3.61 16.98 -45.63
N PRO A 17 -4.57 16.03 -45.80
CA PRO A 17 -5.12 15.30 -44.66
C PRO A 17 -4.09 14.38 -44.01
N ALA A 18 -3.17 13.76 -44.76
CA ALA A 18 -2.11 12.93 -44.18
C ALA A 18 -1.18 13.73 -43.26
N LEU A 19 -0.76 14.93 -43.68
CA LEU A 19 0.01 15.84 -42.82
C LEU A 19 -0.77 16.26 -41.58
N LEU A 20 -2.07 16.53 -41.71
CA LEU A 20 -2.92 16.90 -40.60
C LEU A 20 -3.03 15.77 -39.56
N VAL A 21 -3.15 14.51 -40.02
CA VAL A 21 -3.11 13.32 -39.16
C VAL A 21 -1.74 13.17 -38.47
N ILE A 22 -0.64 13.38 -39.19
CA ILE A 22 0.71 13.31 -38.60
C ILE A 22 0.89 14.38 -37.52
N VAL A 23 0.47 15.61 -37.77
CA VAL A 23 0.52 16.70 -36.78
C VAL A 23 -0.36 16.38 -35.58
N TRP A 24 -1.57 15.86 -35.80
CA TRP A 24 -2.47 15.43 -34.72
C TRP A 24 -1.86 14.32 -33.86
N LEU A 25 -1.24 13.31 -34.49
CA LEU A 25 -0.54 12.24 -33.78
C LEU A 25 0.69 12.74 -33.03
N ALA A 26 1.43 13.70 -33.59
CA ALA A 26 2.56 14.31 -32.88
C ALA A 26 2.07 15.05 -31.62
N VAL A 27 1.04 15.89 -31.73
CA VAL A 27 0.47 16.61 -30.58
C VAL A 27 -0.07 15.63 -29.53
N GLY A 28 -0.82 14.60 -29.92
CA GLY A 28 -1.33 13.57 -29.02
C GLY A 28 -0.24 12.69 -28.40
N GLY A 29 0.82 12.39 -29.14
CA GLY A 29 1.96 11.59 -28.66
C GLY A 29 2.85 12.36 -27.69
N PHE A 30 3.13 13.64 -27.96
CA PHE A 30 3.86 14.52 -27.04
C PHE A 30 2.98 14.96 -25.85
N GLY A 31 1.67 15.13 -26.04
CA GLY A 31 0.70 15.52 -24.99
C GLY A 31 0.19 14.36 -24.13
N GLY A 32 0.21 13.13 -24.63
CA GLY A 32 -0.28 11.92 -23.94
C GLY A 32 0.41 11.66 -22.59
N PRO A 33 1.74 11.80 -22.46
CA PRO A 33 2.43 11.73 -21.19
C PRO A 33 1.97 12.79 -20.17
N PHE A 34 1.47 13.96 -20.61
CA PHE A 34 0.92 14.98 -19.73
C PHE A 34 -0.52 14.67 -19.30
N ALA A 35 -1.33 14.01 -20.12
CA ALA A 35 -2.65 13.51 -19.72
C ALA A 35 -2.55 12.43 -18.63
N GLY A 36 -1.53 11.56 -18.69
CA GLY A 36 -1.21 10.61 -17.62
C GLY A 36 -0.79 11.29 -16.30
N LYS A 37 -0.23 12.50 -16.36
CA LYS A 37 0.09 13.32 -15.18
C LYS A 37 -1.11 14.07 -14.60
N LEU A 38 -2.24 14.15 -15.33
CA LEU A 38 -3.50 14.67 -14.78
C LEU A 38 -4.27 13.58 -14.01
N SER A 39 -4.08 12.31 -14.37
CA SER A 39 -4.58 11.15 -13.61
C SER A 39 -3.94 11.04 -12.21
N THR A 40 -2.83 11.72 -11.95
CA THR A 40 -2.19 11.74 -10.63
C THR A 40 -2.85 12.74 -9.67
N VAL A 41 -3.84 13.50 -10.14
CA VAL A 41 -4.63 14.45 -9.35
C VAL A 41 -6.14 14.24 -9.47
N GLN A 42 -6.59 13.09 -9.98
CA GLN A 42 -7.66 12.39 -9.27
C GLN A 42 -7.05 11.70 -8.05
N GLN A 43 -6.42 12.51 -7.18
CA GLN A 43 -6.40 12.22 -5.77
C GLN A 43 -7.87 12.05 -5.41
N ASN A 44 -8.28 10.80 -5.25
CA ASN A 44 -9.19 10.31 -4.23
C ASN A 44 -9.93 11.39 -3.41
N ASP A 45 -10.72 12.25 -4.07
CA ASP A 45 -11.56 13.26 -3.41
C ASP A 45 -12.88 12.64 -2.94
N SER A 46 -12.92 11.31 -2.85
CA SER A 46 -13.97 10.52 -2.22
C SER A 46 -13.75 10.38 -0.70
N THR A 47 -12.74 11.03 -0.11
CA THR A 47 -12.57 11.13 1.35
C THR A 47 -13.09 12.44 1.94
N SER A 48 -13.99 13.14 1.23
CA SER A 48 -14.80 14.24 1.78
C SER A 48 -15.80 13.81 2.87
N PHE A 49 -15.47 12.80 3.70
CA PHE A 49 -16.39 12.30 4.71
C PHE A 49 -15.85 12.14 6.11
N LEU A 50 -14.65 12.63 6.45
CA LEU A 50 -14.35 12.91 7.87
C LEU A 50 -13.48 14.17 7.98
N PRO A 51 -14.02 15.28 8.52
CA PRO A 51 -13.22 16.44 8.92
C PRO A 51 -12.02 16.02 9.77
N ALA A 52 -10.93 16.81 9.75
CA ALA A 52 -9.68 16.60 10.51
C ALA A 52 -9.83 16.64 12.05
N SER A 53 -11.03 16.39 12.56
CA SER A 53 -11.43 16.32 13.96
C SER A 53 -12.26 15.06 14.26
N ALA A 54 -12.20 14.03 13.43
CA ALA A 54 -12.72 12.72 13.78
C ALA A 54 -11.73 12.05 14.75
N GLU A 55 -12.21 11.50 15.88
CA GLU A 55 -11.38 10.73 16.81
C GLU A 55 -10.52 9.65 16.11
N ALA A 56 -10.90 9.24 14.90
CA ALA A 56 -10.18 8.31 14.04
C ALA A 56 -8.74 8.76 13.65
N THR A 57 -8.47 10.06 13.47
CA THR A 57 -7.11 10.52 13.12
C THR A 57 -6.18 10.55 14.34
N GLU A 58 -6.71 10.89 15.51
CA GLU A 58 -5.98 10.85 16.78
C GLU A 58 -5.63 9.40 17.16
N VAL A 59 -6.56 8.45 16.98
CA VAL A 59 -6.31 7.02 17.20
C VAL A 59 -5.20 6.48 16.28
N SER A 60 -5.17 6.85 14.99
CA SER A 60 -4.10 6.41 14.09
C SER A 60 -2.73 7.03 14.41
N ALA A 61 -2.69 8.23 15.01
CA ALA A 61 -1.45 8.82 15.49
C ALA A 61 -0.96 8.07 16.74
N LEU A 62 -1.84 7.86 17.72
CA LEU A 62 -1.54 7.10 18.94
C LEU A 62 -1.16 5.64 18.65
N GLN A 63 -1.75 5.00 17.63
CA GLN A 63 -1.45 3.61 17.24
C GLN A 63 0.01 3.39 16.84
N LYS A 64 0.69 4.42 16.32
CA LYS A 64 2.13 4.35 16.02
C LYS A 64 2.96 4.26 17.31
N ASP A 65 2.49 4.90 18.38
CA ASP A 65 3.13 4.88 19.69
C ASP A 65 2.82 3.58 20.46
N PHE A 66 1.86 2.77 20.01
CA PHE A 66 1.59 1.43 20.56
C PHE A 66 2.41 0.31 19.91
N THR A 67 3.15 0.62 18.83
CA THR A 67 3.96 -0.37 18.11
C THR A 67 5.44 -0.10 18.36
N ASP A 68 5.94 -0.54 19.51
CA ASP A 68 7.35 -0.40 19.88
C ASP A 68 8.29 -1.30 19.04
N THR A 69 7.72 -2.23 18.26
CA THR A 69 8.50 -3.24 17.51
C THR A 69 7.95 -3.41 16.09
N GLN A 70 8.83 -3.66 15.12
CA GLN A 70 8.42 -4.02 13.74
C GLN A 70 7.94 -5.48 13.63
N PHE A 71 7.95 -6.24 14.74
CA PHE A 71 7.52 -7.64 14.78
C PHE A 71 6.02 -7.73 15.07
N VAL A 72 5.38 -8.71 14.44
CA VAL A 72 3.98 -9.04 14.70
C VAL A 72 3.89 -9.82 16.01
N PRO A 73 3.06 -9.40 16.98
CA PRO A 73 2.94 -10.11 18.25
C PRO A 73 2.35 -11.51 18.04
N ALA A 74 3.04 -12.53 18.57
CA ALA A 74 2.56 -13.90 18.64
C ALA A 74 2.22 -14.24 20.10
N ILE A 75 1.05 -14.83 20.32
CA ILE A 75 0.58 -15.20 21.66
C ILE A 75 0.53 -16.73 21.74
N VAL A 76 1.20 -17.29 22.74
CA VAL A 76 1.20 -18.73 23.04
C VAL A 76 0.53 -18.95 24.39
N VAL A 77 -0.41 -19.89 24.44
CA VAL A 77 -1.12 -20.29 25.65
C VAL A 77 -0.81 -21.75 25.92
N ALA A 78 -0.39 -22.06 27.14
CA ALA A 78 -0.14 -23.42 27.61
C ALA A 78 -1.11 -23.72 28.76
N GLU A 79 -1.75 -24.90 28.71
CA GLU A 79 -2.70 -25.35 29.73
C GLU A 79 -2.20 -26.64 30.38
N ARG A 80 -2.36 -26.75 31.70
CA ARG A 80 -2.16 -27.98 32.46
C ARG A 80 -3.33 -28.26 33.39
N THR A 81 -4.13 -29.26 33.04
CA THR A 81 -5.32 -29.66 33.80
C THR A 81 -5.05 -30.13 35.23
N SER A 82 -3.84 -30.61 35.53
CA SER A 82 -3.42 -31.02 36.87
C SER A 82 -2.92 -29.85 37.74
N GLY A 83 -2.89 -28.63 37.20
CA GLY A 83 -2.33 -27.43 37.83
C GLY A 83 -0.93 -27.11 37.31
N ILE A 84 -0.64 -25.81 37.19
CA ILE A 84 0.66 -25.28 36.79
C ILE A 84 1.65 -25.36 37.96
N THR A 85 2.86 -25.84 37.67
CA THR A 85 3.97 -25.95 38.63
C THR A 85 5.07 -24.92 38.35
N ALA A 86 5.97 -24.73 39.31
CA ALA A 86 7.15 -23.88 39.12
C ALA A 86 8.04 -24.36 37.95
N ALA A 87 8.16 -25.68 37.77
CA ALA A 87 8.91 -26.28 36.65
C ALA A 87 8.28 -25.95 35.29
N ASP A 88 6.96 -25.85 35.21
CA ASP A 88 6.27 -25.48 33.97
C ASP A 88 6.56 -24.01 33.61
N THR A 89 6.58 -23.13 34.61
CA THR A 89 6.91 -21.71 34.41
C THR A 89 8.36 -21.53 33.96
N GLU A 90 9.29 -22.27 34.56
CA GLU A 90 10.70 -22.27 34.18
C GLU A 90 10.92 -22.81 32.76
N PHE A 91 10.23 -23.90 32.40
CA PHE A 91 10.25 -24.45 31.05
C PHE A 91 9.74 -23.45 30.00
N LEU A 92 8.61 -22.79 30.27
CA LEU A 92 8.04 -21.79 29.36
C LEU A 92 8.96 -20.57 29.24
N ALA A 93 9.54 -20.10 30.34
CA ALA A 93 10.48 -18.98 30.32
C ALA A 93 11.75 -19.33 29.52
N GLY A 94 12.34 -20.50 29.76
CA GLY A 94 13.52 -20.97 29.02
C GLY A 94 13.23 -21.12 27.52
N THR A 95 12.06 -21.65 27.18
CA THR A 95 11.60 -21.79 25.79
C THR A 95 11.40 -20.43 25.13
N ALA A 96 10.68 -19.50 25.76
CA ALA A 96 10.48 -18.15 25.23
C ALA A 96 11.82 -17.43 25.00
N ASN A 97 12.73 -17.50 25.98
CA ASN A 97 14.05 -16.87 25.88
C ASN A 97 14.92 -17.47 24.77
N SER A 98 14.71 -18.73 24.38
CA SER A 98 15.43 -19.33 23.25
C SER A 98 15.09 -18.69 21.89
N PHE A 99 13.94 -18.02 21.80
CA PHE A 99 13.52 -17.31 20.58
C PHE A 99 13.96 -15.85 20.53
N ALA A 100 14.32 -15.24 21.66
CA ALA A 100 14.75 -13.84 21.72
C ALA A 100 15.97 -13.61 20.80
N GLY A 101 15.85 -12.70 19.84
CA GLY A 101 16.89 -12.37 18.86
C GLY A 101 17.18 -13.48 17.83
N SER A 102 16.39 -14.55 17.78
CA SER A 102 16.50 -15.59 16.75
C SER A 102 15.87 -15.13 15.42
N GLU A 103 16.14 -15.86 14.33
CA GLU A 103 15.64 -15.50 13.01
C GLU A 103 14.10 -15.41 12.99
N GLY A 104 13.58 -14.22 12.69
CA GLY A 104 12.13 -13.95 12.65
C GLY A 104 11.50 -13.48 13.97
N PHE A 105 12.28 -13.37 15.05
CA PHE A 105 11.81 -12.93 16.37
C PHE A 105 12.53 -11.65 16.83
N GLY A 106 11.86 -10.86 17.67
CA GLY A 106 12.44 -9.67 18.28
C GLY A 106 13.41 -9.99 19.41
N ASP A 107 14.16 -8.97 19.84
CA ASP A 107 15.19 -9.10 20.89
C ASP A 107 14.60 -9.34 22.29
N GLU A 108 13.31 -9.01 22.48
CA GLU A 108 12.62 -9.12 23.76
C GLU A 108 11.41 -10.05 23.64
N VAL A 109 11.21 -10.86 24.68
CA VAL A 109 10.06 -11.76 24.82
C VAL A 109 9.43 -11.54 26.19
N SER A 110 8.09 -11.61 26.24
CA SER A 110 7.38 -11.51 27.52
C SER A 110 7.69 -12.73 28.39
N PRO A 111 7.88 -12.57 29.71
CA PRO A 111 7.88 -13.70 30.62
C PRO A 111 6.50 -14.42 30.62
N PRO A 112 6.45 -15.70 31.01
CA PRO A 112 5.18 -16.41 31.17
C PRO A 112 4.30 -15.73 32.22
N ILE A 113 3.05 -15.47 31.85
CA ILE A 113 2.05 -14.86 32.74
C ILE A 113 1.15 -15.98 33.26
N PRO A 114 1.14 -16.26 34.58
CA PRO A 114 0.31 -17.32 35.13
C PRO A 114 -1.17 -16.96 35.07
N SER A 115 -2.01 -17.95 34.76
CA SER A 115 -3.46 -17.80 34.81
C SER A 115 -3.97 -17.71 36.25
N ALA A 116 -5.04 -16.95 36.46
CA ALA A 116 -5.66 -16.78 37.78
C ALA A 116 -6.32 -18.07 38.31
N ASP A 117 -6.67 -18.99 37.42
CA ASP A 117 -7.24 -20.30 37.77
C ASP A 117 -6.17 -21.39 38.01
N GLY A 118 -4.89 -21.06 37.81
CA GLY A 118 -3.76 -21.95 38.03
C GLY A 118 -3.67 -23.12 37.05
N ARG A 119 -4.33 -23.01 35.89
CA ARG A 119 -4.40 -24.05 34.86
C ARG A 119 -3.87 -23.55 33.52
#